data_AF-A0A3B0SHY2-F1
#
_entry.id   AF-A0A3B0SHY2-F1
#
_cell.length_a   1.000
_cell.length_b   1.000
_cell.length_c   1.000
_cell.angle_alpha   90.00
_cell.angle_beta   90.00
_cell.angle_gamma   90.00
#
_symmetry.space_group_name_H-M   'P 1'
#
loop_
_entity.id
_entity.type
_entity.pdbx_description
1 polymer ?
#
loop_
_entity_poly.entity_id
_entity_poly.type
_entity_poly.pdbx_seq_one_letter_code
_entity_poly.pdbx_strand_id
1 'polypeptide(L)' 'MTAVTPATGPGTYNDRVRLGWITAALLAVLTLIEYAVAINVENPLILLLPFVLAKGALIMDFFMHIRKLKTGGDH' A
#
# COMPACT_ATOMS: atom_id res chain seq x y z
N MET A 1 29.07 -21.77 18.52
CA MET A 1 27.94 -21.81 17.57
C MET A 1 26.68 -21.47 18.35
N THR A 2 26.32 -20.20 18.45
CA THR A 2 25.09 -19.78 19.13
C THR A 2 23.93 -19.90 18.16
N ALA A 3 22.95 -20.73 18.50
CA ALA A 3 21.76 -20.93 17.70
C ALA A 3 21.03 -19.59 17.54
N VAL A 4 20.87 -19.13 16.30
CA VAL A 4 19.91 -18.07 15.95
C VAL A 4 18.53 -18.67 16.14
N THR A 5 17.94 -18.43 17.31
CA THR A 5 16.53 -18.72 17.55
C THR A 5 15.71 -17.73 16.72
N PRO A 6 14.93 -18.16 15.71
CA PRO A 6 14.05 -17.25 15.01
C PRO A 6 13.02 -16.74 16.01
N ALA A 7 12.96 -15.42 16.20
CA ALA A 7 11.95 -14.78 17.02
C ALA A 7 10.58 -14.91 16.35
N THR A 8 9.91 -16.05 16.53
CA THR A 8 8.48 -16.21 16.24
C THR A 8 7.69 -15.57 17.38
N GLY A 9 7.64 -14.24 17.40
CA GLY A 9 6.72 -13.51 18.26
C GLY A 9 5.26 -13.79 17.85
N PRO A 10 4.31 -13.87 18.78
CA PRO A 10 2.92 -14.15 18.48
C PRO A 10 2.29 -12.90 17.86
N GLY A 11 2.36 -12.82 16.53
CA GLY A 11 1.70 -11.81 15.71
C GLY A 11 1.15 -12.49 14.48
N THR A 12 -0.17 -12.62 14.44
CA THR A 12 -1.01 -13.31 13.45
C THR A 12 -0.55 -13.02 12.02
N TYR A 13 0.12 -13.98 11.38
CA TYR A 13 0.49 -13.94 9.96
C TYR A 13 -0.68 -13.48 9.07
N ASN A 14 -1.88 -13.94 9.42
CA ASN A 14 -3.14 -13.61 8.76
C ASN A 14 -3.43 -12.10 8.71
N ASP A 15 -3.03 -11.31 9.71
CA ASP A 15 -3.32 -9.87 9.75
C ASP A 15 -2.47 -9.11 8.72
N ARG A 16 -1.21 -9.52 8.54
CA ARG A 16 -0.30 -8.93 7.54
C ARG A 16 -0.73 -9.28 6.11
N VAL A 17 -1.13 -10.53 5.89
CA VAL A 17 -1.66 -10.98 4.60
C VAL A 17 -2.98 -10.27 4.28
N ARG A 18 -3.88 -10.13 5.27
CA ARG A 18 -5.16 -9.43 5.10
C ARG A 18 -4.97 -7.96 4.76
N LEU A 19 -4.01 -7.28 5.41
CA LEU A 19 -3.68 -5.89 5.09
C LEU A 19 -3.19 -5.75 3.65
N GLY A 20 -2.28 -6.62 3.19
CA GLY A 20 -1.80 -6.63 1.81
C GLY A 20 -2.91 -6.86 0.77
N TRP A 21 -3.83 -7.80 1.04
CA TRP A 21 -4.99 -8.04 0.19
C TRP A 21 -5.97 -6.87 0.14
N ILE A 22 -6.22 -6.20 1.29
CA ILE A 22 -7.07 -5.00 1.34
C ILE A 22 -6.44 -3.86 0.52
N THR A 23 -5.14 -3.62 0.66
CA THR A 23 -4.45 -2.59 -0.13
C THR A 23 -4.48 -2.91 -1.62
N ALA A 24 -4.24 -4.17 -2.00
CA ALA A 24 -4.32 -4.60 -3.40
C ALA A 24 -5.73 -4.38 -3.97
N ALA A 25 -6.78 -4.74 -3.23
CA ALA A 25 -8.16 -4.46 -3.63
C ALA A 25 -8.43 -2.96 -3.78
N LEU A 26 -7.93 -2.13 -2.87
CA LEU A 26 -8.08 -0.68 -2.93
C LEU A 26 -7.39 -0.08 -4.18
N LEU A 27 -6.17 -0.54 -4.50
CA LEU A 27 -5.45 -0.16 -5.70
C LEU A 27 -6.16 -0.60 -6.98
N ALA A 28 -6.75 -1.79 -6.98
CA ALA A 28 -7.53 -2.30 -8.11
C ALA A 28 -8.76 -1.42 -8.37
N VAL A 29 -9.51 -1.07 -7.33
CA VAL A 29 -10.68 -0.17 -7.44
C VAL A 29 -10.25 1.20 -7.96
N LEU A 30 -9.16 1.77 -7.42
CA LEU A 30 -8.65 3.08 -7.86
C LEU A 30 -8.27 3.07 -9.35
N THR A 31 -7.69 1.95 -9.82
CA THR A 31 -7.34 1.75 -11.23
C THR A 31 -8.56 1.62 -12.14
N LEU A 32 -9.61 0.95 -11.67
CA LEU A 32 -10.90 0.88 -12.38
C LEU A 32 -11.54 2.25 -12.56
N ILE A 33 -11.47 3.10 -11.53
CA ILE A 33 -12.00 4.47 -11.60
C ILE A 33 -11.19 5.31 -12.60
N GLU A 34 -9.85 5.22 -12.57
CA GLU A 34 -8.99 5.88 -13.57
C GLU A 34 -9.35 5.44 -14.99
N TYR A 35 -9.56 4.14 -15.21
CA TYR A 35 -9.97 3.64 -16.52
C TYR A 35 -11.31 4.24 -16.96
N ALA A 36 -12.31 4.27 -16.08
CA ALA A 36 -13.60 4.86 -16.37
C ALA A 36 -13.49 6.37 -16.68
N VAL A 37 -12.66 7.10 -15.95
CA VAL A 37 -12.38 8.52 -16.22
C VAL A 37 -11.71 8.68 -17.59
N ALA A 38 -10.71 7.85 -17.90
CA ALA A 38 -9.94 7.94 -19.14
C ALA A 38 -10.80 7.72 -20.38
N ILE A 39 -11.83 6.86 -20.31
CA ILE A 39 -12.71 6.59 -21.45
C ILE A 39 -13.85 7.61 -21.60
N ASN A 40 -14.22 8.34 -20.53
CA ASN A 40 -15.38 9.26 -20.54
C ASN A 40 -14.99 10.75 -20.59
N VAL A 41 -13.71 11.10 -20.41
CA VAL A 41 -13.25 12.50 -20.34
C VAL A 41 -12.28 12.80 -21.48
N GLU A 42 -12.54 13.87 -22.23
CA GLU A 42 -11.74 14.29 -23.39
C GLU A 42 -10.33 14.76 -23.00
N ASN A 43 -10.16 15.33 -21.81
CA ASN A 43 -8.87 15.80 -21.29
C ASN A 43 -8.54 15.16 -19.92
N PRO A 44 -8.23 13.85 -19.89
CA PRO A 44 -8.21 13.08 -18.65
C PRO A 44 -6.95 13.35 -17.82
N LEU A 45 -5.89 13.92 -18.38
CA LEU A 45 -4.60 14.10 -17.72
C LEU A 45 -4.69 14.90 -16.40
N ILE A 46 -5.43 16.00 -16.40
CA ILE A 46 -5.58 16.85 -15.21
C ILE A 46 -6.39 16.12 -14.13
N LEU A 47 -7.41 15.36 -14.54
CA LEU A 47 -8.27 14.65 -13.61
C LEU A 47 -7.62 13.37 -13.07
N LEU A 48 -6.73 12.73 -13.84
CA LEU A 48 -5.99 11.52 -13.46
C LEU A 48 -4.82 11.82 -12.52
N LEU A 49 -4.24 13.02 -12.59
CA LEU A 49 -3.09 13.41 -11.76
C LEU A 49 -3.31 13.18 -10.25
N PRO A 50 -4.44 13.58 -9.62
CA PRO A 50 -4.70 13.25 -8.23
C PRO A 50 -4.83 11.74 -7.96
N PHE A 51 -5.34 10.94 -8.91
CA PHE A 51 -5.45 9.48 -8.74
C PHE A 51 -4.07 8.81 -8.75
N VAL A 52 -3.18 9.23 -9.66
CA VAL A 52 -1.80 8.73 -9.72
C VAL A 52 -1.04 9.07 -8.43
N LEU A 53 -1.21 10.28 -7.90
CA LEU A 53 -0.61 10.68 -6.63
C LEU A 53 -1.16 9.87 -5.45
N ALA A 54 -2.48 9.68 -5.37
CA ALA A 54 -3.11 8.86 -4.33
C ALA A 54 -2.64 7.40 -4.39
N LYS A 55 -2.46 6.85 -5.60
CA LYS A 55 -1.92 5.50 -5.80
C LYS A 55 -0.47 5.41 -5.34
N GLY A 56 0.36 6.38 -5.69
CA GLY A 56 1.75 6.46 -5.24
C GLY A 56 1.87 6.52 -3.72
N ALA A 57 1.05 7.34 -3.06
CA ALA A 57 1.01 7.43 -1.61
C ALA A 57 0.59 6.10 -0.95
N LEU A 58 -0.45 5.43 -1.47
CA LEU A 58 -0.87 4.12 -0.99
C LEU A 58 0.22 3.06 -1.14
N ILE A 59 0.90 3.04 -2.27
CA ILE A 59 2.02 2.11 -2.50
C ILE A 59 3.16 2.40 -1.52
N MET A 60 3.46 3.68 -1.29
CA MET A 60 4.50 4.09 -0.35
C MET A 60 4.18 3.75 1.12
N ASP A 61 2.91 3.84 1.54
CA ASP A 61 2.50 3.58 2.92
C ASP A 61 2.28 2.09 3.26
N PHE A 62 2.00 1.28 2.25
CA PHE A 62 1.63 -0.14 2.44
C PHE A 62 2.65 -1.13 1.88
N PHE A 63 3.32 -0.82 0.76
CA PHE A 63 4.32 -1.69 0.16
C PHE A 63 5.75 -1.27 0.54
N MET A 64 6.01 0.04 0.66
CA MET A 64 7.25 0.51 1.26
C MET A 64 7.09 0.55 2.78
N HIS A 65 8.10 0.05 3.48
CA HIS A 65 8.10 -0.14 4.94
C HIS A 65 8.22 1.19 5.73
N ILE A 66 7.62 2.30 5.28
CA ILE A 66 7.70 3.60 5.99
C ILE A 66 7.02 3.52 7.36
N ARG A 67 5.99 2.69 7.52
CA ARG A 67 5.39 2.41 8.83
C ARG A 67 6.39 1.81 9.84
N LYS A 68 7.45 1.15 9.35
CA LYS A 68 8.52 0.57 10.18
C LYS A 68 9.53 1.62 10.66
N LEU A 69 9.61 2.78 10.00
CA LEU A 69 10.49 3.89 10.38
C LEU A 69 9.82 4.89 11.35
N LYS A 70 8.49 4.94 11.40
CA LYS A 70 7.75 5.82 12.34
C LYS A 70 7.76 5.32 13.80
N THR A 71 8.07 4.05 14.02
CA THR A 71 8.17 3.43 15.37
C THR A 71 9.62 3.19 15.79
N GLY A 72 10.58 3.87 15.15
CA GLY A 72 12.02 3.78 15.47
C GLY A 72 12.56 5.01 16.21
N GLY A 73 11.70 5.72 16.95
CA GLY A 73 12.03 6.93 17.71
C GLY A 73 11.73 6.80 19.20
N ASP A 74 12.13 5.68 19.80
CA ASP A 74 12.18 5.53 21.26
C ASP A 74 13.58 4.97 21.61
N HIS A 75 14.53 5.89 21.67
CA HIS A 75 15.84 5.75 22.32
C HIS A 75 16.15 7.06 23.04
#